data_AF-A0A2X1KNG2-F1
#
_entry.id   AF-A0A2X1KNG2-F1
#
_cell.length_a   1.000
_cell.length_b   1.000
_cell.length_c   1.000
_cell.angle_alpha   90.00
_cell.angle_beta   90.00
_cell.angle_gamma   90.00
#
_symmetry.space_group_name_H-M   'P 1'
#
loop_
_entity.id
_entity.type
_entity.pdbx_description
1 polymer ?
#
loop_
_entity_poly.entity_id
_entity_poly.type
_entity_poly.pdbx_seq_one_letter_code
_entity_poly.pdbx_strand_id
1 'polypeptide(L)'
;MRCLIKTALLVAPLYVFVAAWALWLRVAQYGWTVDRLQGALAVLVLLVWSLGYFVSIVWRKGQNPVVLQGKVNLAVSLLVLVILVLLNSPVLDSMRISVNSHMARYQSGKNTSDQVTIYMLEQSGRYGRAALESLKSDAGFMKDPKRARDLLMALDGEQHLQQQVSEKVLADNVLIAPGSVKPDATFWSALIQDRYNVMTCIEKDACVLVEQDLNSDGQAERILFAFNDDRVIVYGFDSDRKEWDALDMSLLPNEITKEKLLTGCEGWKTGGRSLKRGAI
;
A
#
# COMPACT_ATOMS: atom_id res chain seq x y z
N MET A 1 -33.66 -23.08 -39.28
CA MET A 1 -33.21 -22.06 -38.31
C MET A 1 -33.96 -22.06 -36.97
N ARG A 2 -35.28 -22.32 -36.91
CA ARG A 2 -36.06 -22.28 -35.65
C ARG A 2 -35.68 -23.34 -34.60
N CYS A 3 -35.25 -24.55 -35.00
CA CYS A 3 -34.80 -25.57 -34.05
C CYS A 3 -33.47 -25.20 -33.38
N LEU A 4 -32.48 -24.71 -34.16
CA LEU A 4 -31.17 -24.30 -33.63
C LEU A 4 -31.29 -23.26 -32.51
N ILE A 5 -32.15 -22.25 -32.69
CA ILE A 5 -32.42 -21.22 -31.69
C ILE A 5 -33.05 -21.82 -30.43
N LYS A 6 -33.97 -22.77 -30.56
CA LYS A 6 -34.61 -23.44 -29.41
C LYS A 6 -33.62 -24.30 -28.63
N THR A 7 -32.74 -25.04 -29.30
CA THR A 7 -31.66 -25.80 -28.65
C THR A 7 -30.65 -24.88 -27.97
N ALA A 8 -30.25 -23.77 -28.61
CA ALA A 8 -29.35 -22.80 -27.98
C ALA A 8 -29.95 -22.18 -26.71
N LEU A 9 -31.25 -21.86 -26.71
CA LEU A 9 -31.95 -21.36 -25.53
C LEU A 9 -32.11 -22.40 -24.42
N LEU A 10 -32.20 -23.69 -24.77
CA LEU A 10 -32.26 -24.79 -23.79
C LEU A 10 -30.91 -25.03 -23.08
N VAL A 11 -29.79 -24.76 -23.77
CA VAL A 11 -28.44 -24.94 -23.22
C VAL A 11 -27.96 -23.71 -22.43
N ALA A 12 -28.51 -22.53 -22.73
CA ALA A 12 -28.20 -21.28 -22.01
C ALA A 12 -28.24 -21.39 -20.47
N PRO A 13 -29.28 -21.94 -19.81
CA PRO A 13 -29.30 -22.04 -18.35
C PRO A 13 -28.16 -22.92 -17.79
N LEU A 14 -27.75 -23.97 -18.50
CA LEU A 14 -26.65 -24.84 -18.07
C LEU A 14 -25.34 -24.06 -17.95
N TYR A 15 -25.00 -23.23 -18.94
CA TYR A 15 -23.80 -22.40 -18.91
C TYR A 15 -23.81 -21.40 -17.75
N VAL A 16 -24.97 -20.81 -17.46
CA VAL A 16 -25.09 -19.84 -16.37
C VAL A 16 -24.95 -20.51 -15.00
N PHE A 17 -25.48 -21.73 -14.81
CA PHE A 17 -25.26 -22.49 -13.57
C PHE A 17 -23.78 -22.84 -13.35
N VAL A 18 -23.06 -23.24 -14.40
CA VAL A 18 -21.61 -23.50 -14.31
C VAL A 18 -20.84 -22.23 -13.94
N ALA A 19 -21.20 -21.09 -14.53
CA ALA A 19 -20.59 -19.80 -14.20
C ALA A 19 -20.88 -19.37 -12.74
N ALA A 20 -22.12 -19.57 -12.27
CA ALA A 20 -22.50 -19.33 -10.87
C ALA A 20 -21.69 -20.19 -9.90
N TRP A 21 -21.51 -21.48 -10.24
CA TRP A 21 -20.73 -22.42 -9.43
C TRP A 21 -19.25 -22.05 -9.36
N ALA A 22 -18.64 -21.72 -10.50
CA ALA A 22 -17.24 -21.29 -10.56
C ALA A 22 -17.01 -19.99 -9.78
N LEU A 23 -17.96 -19.06 -9.82
CA LEU A 23 -17.90 -17.83 -9.06
C LEU A 23 -18.05 -18.08 -7.56
N TRP A 24 -18.99 -18.95 -7.16
CA TRP A 24 -19.18 -19.34 -5.75
C TRP A 24 -17.90 -19.93 -5.15
N LEU A 25 -17.24 -20.85 -5.85
CA LEU A 25 -15.97 -21.44 -5.40
C LEU A 25 -14.89 -20.38 -5.20
N ARG A 26 -14.80 -19.39 -6.09
CA ARG A 26 -13.82 -18.29 -5.96
C ARG A 26 -14.15 -17.33 -4.83
N VAL A 27 -15.42 -17.02 -4.60
CA VAL A 27 -15.85 -16.19 -3.48
C VAL A 27 -15.56 -16.91 -2.15
N ALA A 28 -15.84 -18.22 -2.08
CA ALA A 28 -15.58 -19.03 -0.88
C ALA A 28 -14.07 -19.14 -0.58
N GLN A 29 -13.22 -19.27 -1.60
CA GLN A 29 -11.77 -19.43 -1.43
C GLN A 29 -11.00 -18.12 -1.25
N TYR A 30 -11.38 -17.07 -2.00
CA TYR A 30 -10.59 -15.85 -2.11
C TYR A 30 -11.28 -14.58 -1.56
N GLY A 31 -12.55 -14.68 -1.13
CA GLY A 31 -13.34 -13.54 -0.66
C GLY A 31 -13.97 -12.69 -1.78
N TRP A 32 -14.74 -11.68 -1.39
CA TRP A 32 -15.43 -10.78 -2.31
C TRP A 32 -14.48 -9.69 -2.83
N THR A 33 -14.41 -9.54 -4.15
CA THR A 33 -13.74 -8.42 -4.84
C THR A 33 -14.73 -7.72 -5.76
N VAL A 34 -14.41 -6.49 -6.18
CA VAL A 34 -15.29 -5.67 -7.05
C VAL A 34 -15.64 -6.41 -8.35
N ASP A 35 -14.66 -7.02 -9.01
CA ASP A 35 -14.88 -7.79 -10.25
C ASP A 35 -15.80 -9.00 -10.05
N ARG A 36 -15.71 -9.65 -8.87
CA ARG A 36 -16.53 -10.83 -8.55
C ARG A 36 -17.97 -10.44 -8.22
N LEU A 37 -18.21 -9.25 -7.64
CA LEU A 37 -19.57 -8.75 -7.45
C LEU A 37 -20.23 -8.41 -8.79
N GLN A 38 -19.52 -7.73 -9.69
CA GLN A 38 -20.01 -7.46 -11.04
C GLN A 38 -20.32 -8.76 -11.79
N GLY A 39 -19.43 -9.76 -11.68
CA GLY A 39 -19.67 -11.11 -12.20
C GLY A 39 -20.90 -11.78 -11.61
N ALA A 40 -21.14 -11.65 -10.30
CA ALA A 40 -22.31 -12.24 -9.64
C ALA A 40 -23.62 -11.60 -10.13
N LEU A 41 -23.62 -10.28 -10.29
CA LEU A 41 -24.76 -9.54 -10.82
C LEU A 41 -25.04 -9.90 -12.28
N ALA A 42 -24.01 -10.03 -13.11
CA ALA A 42 -24.14 -10.49 -14.49
C ALA A 42 -24.72 -11.91 -14.57
N VAL A 43 -24.22 -12.83 -13.74
CA VAL A 43 -24.75 -14.20 -13.64
C VAL A 43 -26.22 -14.20 -13.21
N LEU A 44 -26.60 -13.37 -12.24
CA LEU A 44 -27.99 -13.24 -11.79
C LEU A 44 -28.91 -12.75 -12.91
N VAL A 45 -28.51 -11.72 -13.66
CA VAL A 45 -29.26 -11.23 -14.82
C VAL A 45 -29.41 -12.32 -15.88
N LEU A 46 -28.32 -13.03 -16.20
CA LEU A 46 -28.34 -14.13 -17.16
C LEU A 46 -29.17 -15.33 -16.68
N LEU A 47 -29.25 -15.60 -15.37
CA LEU A 47 -30.12 -16.63 -14.80
C LEU A 47 -31.58 -16.26 -15.00
N VAL A 48 -31.99 -15.04 -14.64
CA VAL A 48 -33.38 -14.59 -14.80
C VAL A 48 -33.78 -14.59 -16.28
N TRP A 49 -32.89 -14.15 -17.16
CA TRP A 49 -33.12 -14.17 -18.60
C TRP A 49 -33.24 -15.61 -19.14
N SER A 50 -32.28 -16.49 -18.83
CA SER A 50 -32.28 -17.88 -19.32
C SER A 50 -33.46 -18.70 -18.78
N LEU A 51 -33.81 -18.57 -17.50
CA LEU A 51 -35.00 -19.23 -16.93
C LEU A 51 -36.28 -18.68 -17.56
N GLY A 52 -36.42 -17.37 -17.71
CA GLY A 52 -37.63 -16.76 -18.28
C GLY A 52 -37.90 -17.23 -19.71
N TYR A 53 -36.85 -17.38 -20.52
CA TYR A 53 -36.96 -17.91 -21.87
C TYR A 53 -37.19 -19.42 -21.90
N PHE A 54 -36.55 -20.20 -21.03
CA PHE A 54 -36.79 -21.64 -20.88
C PHE A 54 -38.26 -21.92 -20.51
N VAL A 55 -38.78 -21.21 -19.51
CA VAL A 55 -40.15 -21.31 -19.03
C VAL A 55 -41.15 -20.93 -20.12
N SER A 56 -40.86 -19.88 -20.91
CA SER A 56 -41.70 -19.47 -22.05
C SER A 56 -41.83 -20.56 -23.11
N ILE A 57 -40.76 -21.31 -23.38
CA ILE A 57 -40.75 -22.39 -24.37
C ILE A 57 -41.44 -23.65 -23.85
N VAL A 58 -41.22 -24.01 -22.59
CA VAL A 58 -41.72 -25.26 -21.99
C VAL A 58 -43.21 -25.16 -21.64
N TRP A 59 -43.67 -24.02 -21.12
CA TRP A 59 -45.03 -23.92 -20.56
C TRP A 59 -46.13 -23.70 -21.62
N ARG A 60 -45.81 -23.22 -22.82
CA ARG A 60 -46.80 -23.00 -23.90
C ARG A 60 -46.49 -23.84 -25.14
N LYS A 61 -46.85 -25.12 -25.09
CA LYS A 61 -46.98 -26.00 -26.27
C LYS A 61 -48.15 -25.58 -27.19
N GLY A 62 -48.13 -24.37 -27.76
CA GLY A 62 -49.07 -24.00 -28.84
C GLY A 62 -49.66 -22.59 -28.87
N GLN A 63 -49.27 -21.66 -27.98
CA GLN A 63 -49.68 -20.25 -28.07
C GLN A 63 -48.49 -19.33 -28.26
N ASN A 64 -48.73 -18.16 -28.86
CA ASN A 64 -47.70 -17.19 -29.27
C ASN A 64 -46.70 -16.90 -28.13
N PRO A 65 -45.44 -17.35 -28.22
CA PRO A 65 -44.44 -17.23 -27.15
C PRO A 65 -43.99 -15.77 -26.92
N VAL A 66 -44.31 -14.88 -27.86
CA VAL A 66 -43.93 -13.47 -27.90
C VAL A 66 -44.47 -12.68 -26.69
N VAL A 67 -45.67 -13.03 -26.18
CA VAL A 67 -46.31 -12.28 -25.08
C VAL A 67 -45.57 -12.48 -23.75
N LEU A 68 -45.11 -13.71 -23.46
CA LEU A 68 -44.36 -13.98 -22.24
C LEU A 68 -42.92 -13.51 -22.37
N GLN A 69 -42.31 -13.61 -23.56
CA GLN A 69 -41.00 -13.04 -23.85
C GLN A 69 -40.96 -11.52 -23.63
N GLY A 70 -42.03 -10.80 -23.99
CA GLY A 70 -42.15 -9.37 -23.70
C GLY A 70 -42.15 -9.06 -22.20
N LYS A 71 -42.87 -9.85 -21.38
CA LYS A 71 -42.89 -9.69 -19.91
C LYS A 71 -41.55 -10.05 -19.27
N VAL A 72 -40.88 -11.09 -19.76
CA VAL A 72 -39.54 -11.49 -19.30
C VAL A 72 -38.52 -10.40 -19.63
N ASN A 73 -38.54 -9.85 -20.85
CA ASN A 73 -37.64 -8.75 -21.22
C ASN A 73 -37.90 -7.51 -20.36
N LEU A 74 -39.17 -7.15 -20.09
CA LEU A 74 -39.50 -6.04 -19.19
C LEU A 74 -38.97 -6.29 -17.77
N ALA A 75 -39.17 -7.50 -17.23
CA ALA A 75 -38.68 -7.87 -15.90
C ALA A 75 -37.14 -7.84 -15.83
N VAL A 76 -36.46 -8.33 -16.88
CA VAL A 76 -34.99 -8.27 -16.98
C VAL A 76 -34.51 -6.83 -17.09
N SER A 77 -35.17 -5.98 -17.90
CA SER A 77 -34.81 -4.56 -18.00
C SER A 77 -34.99 -3.82 -16.68
N LEU A 78 -36.08 -4.09 -15.93
CA LEU A 78 -36.29 -3.52 -14.60
C LEU A 78 -35.28 -4.04 -13.59
N LEU A 79 -34.95 -5.33 -13.64
CA LEU A 79 -33.91 -5.93 -12.78
C LEU A 79 -32.54 -5.28 -13.04
N VAL A 80 -32.17 -5.12 -14.31
CA VAL A 80 -30.93 -4.43 -14.71
C VAL A 80 -30.95 -2.98 -14.24
N LEU A 81 -32.08 -2.28 -14.38
CA LEU A 81 -32.23 -0.91 -13.88
C LEU A 81 -32.03 -0.85 -12.35
N VAL A 82 -32.66 -1.75 -11.59
CA VAL A 82 -32.50 -1.83 -10.12
C VAL A 82 -31.05 -2.14 -9.75
N ILE A 83 -30.39 -3.06 -10.46
CA ILE A 83 -28.97 -3.38 -10.26
C ILE A 83 -28.08 -2.17 -10.56
N LEU A 84 -28.33 -1.45 -11.66
CA LEU A 84 -27.58 -0.25 -12.02
C LEU A 84 -27.77 0.87 -10.99
N VAL A 85 -29.00 1.06 -10.50
CA VAL A 85 -29.30 2.02 -9.43
C VAL A 85 -28.61 1.60 -8.13
N LEU A 86 -28.61 0.31 -7.78
CA LEU A 86 -27.91 -0.19 -6.60
C LEU A 86 -26.38 -0.05 -6.72
N LEU A 87 -25.80 -0.31 -7.90
CA LEU A 87 -24.37 -0.14 -8.17
C LEU A 87 -23.94 1.33 -8.16
N ASN A 88 -24.82 2.24 -8.58
CA ASN A 88 -24.59 3.69 -8.53
C ASN A 88 -25.06 4.32 -7.21
N SER A 89 -25.65 3.53 -6.30
CA SER A 89 -26.10 3.98 -4.99
C SER A 89 -25.10 3.54 -3.92
N PRO A 90 -24.78 4.39 -2.94
CA PRO A 90 -23.84 4.07 -1.84
C PRO A 90 -24.31 2.92 -0.92
N VAL A 91 -25.44 2.28 -1.22
CA VAL A 91 -26.00 1.16 -0.48
C VAL A 91 -25.36 -0.18 -0.89
N LEU A 92 -24.94 -0.35 -2.16
CA LEU A 92 -24.29 -1.56 -2.68
C LEU A 92 -22.80 -1.31 -2.92
N ASP A 93 -22.14 -0.72 -1.93
CA ASP A 93 -20.74 -0.34 -2.03
C ASP A 93 -19.84 -1.58 -2.02
N SER A 94 -19.45 -2.04 -3.21
CA SER A 94 -18.52 -3.16 -3.41
C SER A 94 -17.22 -2.97 -2.62
N MET A 95 -16.84 -1.71 -2.38
CA MET A 95 -15.68 -1.32 -1.60
C MET A 95 -15.85 -1.70 -0.13
N ARG A 96 -17.05 -1.52 0.45
CA ARG A 96 -17.36 -1.86 1.84
C ARG A 96 -17.29 -3.37 2.08
N ILE A 97 -17.78 -4.19 1.16
CA ILE A 97 -17.73 -5.65 1.30
C ILE A 97 -16.30 -6.17 1.17
N SER A 98 -15.52 -5.62 0.23
CA SER A 98 -14.09 -5.94 0.08
C SER A 98 -13.31 -5.60 1.36
N VAL A 99 -13.40 -4.35 1.81
CA VAL A 99 -12.72 -3.86 3.03
C VAL A 99 -13.13 -4.66 4.26
N ASN A 100 -14.42 -4.96 4.44
CA ASN A 100 -14.88 -5.69 5.63
C ASN A 100 -14.42 -7.15 5.63
N SER A 101 -14.32 -7.81 4.46
CA SER A 101 -13.78 -9.18 4.38
C SER A 101 -12.26 -9.22 4.58
N HIS A 102 -11.54 -8.20 4.12
CA HIS A 102 -10.10 -8.06 4.34
C HIS A 102 -9.77 -7.72 5.81
N MET A 103 -10.54 -6.84 6.45
CA MET A 103 -10.41 -6.51 7.88
C MET A 103 -10.73 -7.71 8.78
N ALA A 104 -11.79 -8.47 8.49
CA ALA A 104 -12.13 -9.68 9.24
C ALA A 104 -11.05 -10.78 9.13
N ARG A 105 -10.34 -10.84 8.00
CA ARG A 105 -9.21 -11.77 7.79
C ARG A 105 -7.91 -11.30 8.44
N TYR A 106 -7.69 -9.99 8.54
CA TYR A 106 -6.61 -9.40 9.33
C TYR A 106 -6.79 -9.68 10.82
N GLN A 107 -7.99 -9.44 11.36
CA GLN A 107 -8.33 -9.68 12.77
C GLN A 107 -8.26 -11.17 13.18
N SER A 108 -8.35 -12.09 12.22
CA SER A 108 -8.25 -13.54 12.47
C SER A 108 -6.82 -14.10 12.34
N GLY A 109 -5.81 -13.24 12.15
CA GLY A 109 -4.39 -13.61 12.29
C GLY A 109 -3.83 -14.55 11.21
N LYS A 110 -4.52 -14.71 10.07
CA LYS A 110 -4.15 -15.68 9.02
C LYS A 110 -3.21 -15.17 7.93
N ASN A 111 -2.93 -13.86 7.86
CA ASN A 111 -2.05 -13.24 6.86
C ASN A 111 -0.93 -12.42 7.52
N THR A 112 0.29 -12.52 6.98
CA THR A 112 1.45 -11.70 7.35
C THR A 112 1.20 -10.23 7.02
N SER A 113 1.46 -9.35 7.98
CA SER A 113 1.17 -7.91 7.93
C SER A 113 1.87 -7.15 6.81
N ASP A 114 2.91 -7.71 6.20
CA ASP A 114 3.66 -7.06 5.11
C ASP A 114 2.95 -7.14 3.74
N GLN A 115 1.89 -7.97 3.62
CA GLN A 115 1.11 -8.11 2.38
C GLN A 115 -0.34 -7.66 2.52
N VAL A 116 -0.76 -7.19 3.71
CA VAL A 116 -2.05 -6.51 3.93
C VAL A 116 -1.87 -4.99 3.72
N THR A 117 -1.41 -4.67 2.51
CA THR A 117 -1.98 -3.69 1.59
C THR A 117 -2.39 -2.30 2.09
N ILE A 118 -1.47 -1.55 2.72
CA ILE A 118 -1.56 -0.07 2.78
C ILE A 118 -1.87 0.49 1.37
N TYR A 119 -1.21 -0.05 0.33
CA TYR A 119 -1.45 0.28 -1.08
C TYR A 119 -2.88 0.02 -1.59
N MET A 120 -3.51 -1.10 -1.23
CA MET A 120 -4.91 -1.38 -1.66
C MET A 120 -5.90 -0.60 -0.82
N LEU A 121 -5.59 -0.32 0.45
CA LEU A 121 -6.40 0.58 1.27
C LEU A 121 -6.35 2.00 0.70
N GLU A 122 -5.18 2.49 0.29
CA GLU A 122 -5.06 3.77 -0.41
C GLU A 122 -5.93 3.82 -1.68
N GLN A 123 -5.90 2.75 -2.48
CA GLN A 123 -6.72 2.63 -3.69
C GLN A 123 -8.22 2.40 -3.42
N SER A 124 -8.60 2.08 -2.18
CA SER A 124 -9.98 1.79 -1.76
C SER A 124 -10.78 3.03 -1.32
N GLY A 125 -10.31 4.24 -1.65
CA GLY A 125 -11.04 5.50 -1.47
C GLY A 125 -11.51 5.73 -0.04
N ARG A 126 -12.79 6.11 0.14
CA ARG A 126 -13.35 6.48 1.45
C ARG A 126 -13.29 5.35 2.50
N TYR A 127 -13.52 4.10 2.08
CA TYR A 127 -13.52 2.96 3.02
C TYR A 127 -12.11 2.51 3.35
N GLY A 128 -11.21 2.62 2.38
CA GLY A 128 -9.78 2.45 2.59
C GLY A 128 -9.22 3.42 3.62
N ARG A 129 -9.58 4.70 3.51
CA ARG A 129 -9.25 5.72 4.53
C ARG A 129 -9.80 5.39 5.91
N ALA A 130 -11.06 4.96 6.04
CA ALA A 130 -11.62 4.57 7.33
C ALA A 130 -10.90 3.35 7.95
N ALA A 131 -10.45 2.40 7.12
CA ALA A 131 -9.66 1.26 7.58
C ALA A 131 -8.25 1.69 8.00
N LEU A 132 -7.60 2.60 7.26
CA LEU A 132 -6.31 3.16 7.65
C LEU A 132 -6.41 3.98 8.95
N GLU A 133 -7.48 4.74 9.15
CA GLU A 133 -7.75 5.45 10.42
C GLU A 133 -7.92 4.46 11.58
N SER A 134 -8.60 3.33 11.36
CA SER A 134 -8.70 2.27 12.36
C SER A 134 -7.33 1.68 12.70
N LEU A 135 -6.46 1.47 11.70
CA LEU A 135 -5.09 0.96 11.90
C LEU A 135 -4.20 1.98 12.63
N LYS A 136 -4.39 3.29 12.40
CA LYS A 136 -3.70 4.37 13.16
C LYS A 136 -3.98 4.29 14.65
N SER A 137 -5.17 3.82 15.04
CA SER A 137 -5.56 3.64 16.45
C SER A 137 -5.11 2.32 17.08
N ASP A 138 -4.54 1.39 16.30
CA ASP A 138 -4.05 0.10 16.77
C ASP A 138 -2.57 0.21 17.20
N ALA A 139 -2.33 0.14 18.51
CA ALA A 139 -0.99 0.20 19.08
C ALA A 139 -0.09 -0.98 18.65
N GLY A 140 -0.66 -2.12 18.30
CA GLY A 140 0.10 -3.28 17.81
C GLY A 140 0.63 -3.05 16.40
N PHE A 141 -0.17 -2.40 15.54
CA PHE A 141 0.22 -2.04 14.18
C PHE A 141 1.24 -0.90 14.16
N MET A 142 1.04 0.10 15.03
CA MET A 142 1.91 1.28 15.16
C MET A 142 3.24 1.01 15.90
N LYS A 143 3.45 -0.21 16.41
CA LYS A 143 4.68 -0.57 17.13
C LYS A 143 5.91 -0.63 16.20
N ASP A 144 5.70 -1.01 14.95
CA ASP A 144 6.74 -1.03 13.94
C ASP A 144 6.84 0.36 13.30
N PRO A 145 7.97 1.07 13.47
CA PRO A 145 8.10 2.45 13.00
C PRO A 145 8.07 2.54 11.47
N LYS A 146 8.60 1.54 10.74
CA LYS A 146 8.51 1.50 9.26
C LYS A 146 7.04 1.45 8.84
N ARG A 147 6.28 0.53 9.45
CA ARG A 147 4.86 0.32 9.13
C ARG A 147 3.98 1.52 9.52
N ALA A 148 4.28 2.14 10.66
CA ALA A 148 3.59 3.34 11.12
C ALA A 148 3.78 4.50 10.13
N ARG A 149 5.01 4.70 9.65
CA ARG A 149 5.34 5.71 8.65
C ARG A 149 4.61 5.48 7.33
N ASP A 150 4.66 4.26 6.79
CA ASP A 150 3.98 3.91 5.54
C ASP A 150 2.46 4.16 5.63
N LEU A 151 1.86 3.86 6.78
CA LEU A 151 0.44 4.12 7.04
C LEU A 151 0.13 5.62 7.09
N LEU A 152 0.96 6.41 7.76
CA LEU A 152 0.78 7.85 7.84
C LEU A 152 0.97 8.51 6.47
N MET A 153 1.92 8.00 5.66
CA MET A 153 2.16 8.45 4.30
C MET A 153 0.93 8.21 3.41
N ALA A 154 0.28 7.05 3.54
CA ALA A 154 -0.95 6.74 2.81
C ALA A 154 -2.19 7.52 3.31
N LEU A 155 -2.26 7.89 4.59
CA LEU A 155 -3.37 8.65 5.18
C LEU A 155 -3.29 10.14 4.89
N ASP A 156 -2.19 10.74 5.35
CA ASP A 156 -2.00 12.18 5.50
C ASP A 156 -1.18 12.77 4.32
N GLY A 157 -0.59 11.91 3.48
CA GLY A 157 0.23 12.30 2.34
C GLY A 157 1.66 12.71 2.72
N GLU A 158 2.56 12.66 1.75
CA GLU A 158 4.00 12.95 1.96
C GLU A 158 4.26 14.35 2.53
N GLN A 159 3.48 15.36 2.11
CA GLN A 159 3.65 16.74 2.56
C GLN A 159 3.48 16.90 4.08
N HIS A 160 2.60 16.14 4.71
CA HIS A 160 2.37 16.26 6.14
C HIS A 160 3.57 15.70 6.95
N LEU A 161 4.16 14.59 6.50
CA LEU A 161 5.38 14.04 7.09
C LEU A 161 6.58 14.98 6.89
N GLN A 162 6.71 15.57 5.70
CA GLN A 162 7.75 16.57 5.42
C GLN A 162 7.64 17.80 6.32
N GLN A 163 6.43 18.25 6.66
CA GLN A 163 6.23 19.37 7.60
C GLN A 163 6.68 19.05 9.03
N GLN A 164 6.66 17.78 9.44
CA GLN A 164 7.11 17.36 10.77
C GLN A 164 8.64 17.32 10.89
N VAL A 165 9.37 17.21 9.77
CA VAL A 165 10.83 17.34 9.75
C VAL A 165 11.20 18.75 10.19
N SER A 166 11.98 18.91 11.24
CA SER A 166 12.51 20.21 11.66
C SER A 166 13.92 20.05 12.21
N GLU A 167 14.68 21.14 12.28
CA GLU A 167 16.06 21.12 12.77
C GLU A 167 16.13 20.53 14.16
N LYS A 168 15.17 20.93 15.01
CA LYS A 168 15.04 20.45 16.37
C LYS A 168 14.75 18.95 16.43
N VAL A 169 13.80 18.48 15.63
CA VAL A 169 13.43 17.05 15.58
C VAL A 169 14.61 16.20 15.13
N LEU A 170 15.34 16.63 14.08
CA LEU A 170 16.52 15.91 13.62
C LEU A 170 17.63 15.94 14.68
N ALA A 171 17.90 17.08 15.30
CA ALA A 171 18.91 17.20 16.34
C ALA A 171 18.60 16.36 17.60
N ASP A 172 17.32 16.16 17.92
CA ASP A 172 16.89 15.37 19.08
C ASP A 172 16.84 13.85 18.79
N ASN A 173 16.61 13.45 17.53
CA ASN A 173 16.36 12.05 17.16
C ASN A 173 17.53 11.36 16.44
N VAL A 174 18.38 12.11 15.75
CA VAL A 174 19.58 11.57 15.08
C VAL A 174 20.65 11.27 16.13
N LEU A 175 21.10 10.02 16.17
CA LEU A 175 22.15 9.59 17.07
C LEU A 175 23.52 10.00 16.51
N ILE A 176 24.29 10.78 17.26
CA ILE A 176 25.64 11.16 16.87
C ILE A 176 26.61 10.09 17.34
N ALA A 177 27.39 9.53 16.41
CA ALA A 177 28.32 8.47 16.72
C ALA A 177 29.46 8.95 17.65
N PRO A 178 29.97 8.08 18.55
CA PRO A 178 31.09 8.44 19.41
C PRO A 178 32.34 8.84 18.60
N GLY A 179 32.88 10.02 18.86
CA GLY A 179 34.05 10.54 18.15
C GLY A 179 33.73 11.55 17.04
N SER A 180 32.45 11.70 16.67
CA SER A 180 31.99 12.74 15.75
C SER A 180 31.68 14.04 16.47
N VAL A 181 31.87 15.18 15.80
CA VAL A 181 31.53 16.50 16.36
C VAL A 181 30.02 16.70 16.27
N LYS A 182 29.46 17.38 17.26
CA LYS A 182 28.03 17.72 17.25
C LYS A 182 27.76 18.69 16.07
N PRO A 183 26.79 18.39 15.19
CA PRO A 183 26.50 19.27 14.08
C PRO A 183 25.94 20.61 14.54
N ASP A 184 26.32 21.63 13.79
CA ASP A 184 25.87 23.00 13.92
C ASP A 184 24.56 23.23 13.17
N ALA A 185 23.94 24.40 13.36
CA ALA A 185 22.67 24.74 12.74
C ALA A 185 22.71 24.68 11.20
N THR A 186 23.84 25.05 10.59
CA THR A 186 23.95 25.11 9.12
C THR A 186 23.78 23.74 8.47
N PHE A 187 24.28 22.69 9.12
CA PHE A 187 24.10 21.31 8.67
C PHE A 187 22.66 20.85 8.79
N TRP A 188 21.98 21.14 9.91
CA TRP A 188 20.57 20.79 10.07
C TRP A 188 19.69 21.50 9.04
N SER A 189 20.01 22.76 8.72
CA SER A 189 19.33 23.50 7.64
C SER A 189 19.54 22.86 6.27
N ALA A 190 20.74 22.34 5.98
CA ALA A 190 21.03 21.63 4.73
C ALA A 190 20.23 20.32 4.61
N LEU A 191 20.15 19.52 5.68
CA LEU A 191 19.34 18.30 5.71
C LEU A 191 17.85 18.57 5.41
N ILE A 192 17.38 19.76 5.78
CA ILE A 192 16.00 20.18 5.59
C ILE A 192 15.72 20.71 4.19
N GLN A 193 16.73 21.06 3.40
CA GLN A 193 16.51 21.37 1.98
C GLN A 193 15.96 20.14 1.25
N ASP A 194 16.50 18.95 1.57
CA ASP A 194 16.06 17.65 1.04
C ASP A 194 15.28 16.83 2.06
N ARG A 195 14.14 17.36 2.54
CA ARG A 195 13.27 16.70 3.55
C ARG A 195 12.91 15.26 3.23
N TYR A 196 12.84 14.92 1.95
CA TYR A 196 12.54 13.57 1.48
C TYR A 196 13.60 12.56 1.92
N ASN A 197 14.88 12.94 1.90
CA ASN A 197 15.99 12.06 2.20
C ASN A 197 16.16 11.79 3.70
N VAL A 198 15.65 12.70 4.55
CA VAL A 198 15.77 12.63 6.01
C VAL A 198 14.44 12.35 6.72
N MET A 199 13.39 12.01 5.97
CA MET A 199 12.05 11.79 6.53
C MET A 199 12.03 10.66 7.56
N THR A 200 12.85 9.63 7.36
CA THR A 200 12.98 8.50 8.29
C THR A 200 13.73 8.86 9.57
N CYS A 201 14.51 9.94 9.57
CA CYS A 201 15.27 10.43 10.72
C CYS A 201 14.43 11.21 11.75
N ILE A 202 13.13 11.40 11.48
CA ILE A 202 12.16 11.87 12.50
C ILE A 202 11.98 10.80 13.57
N GLU A 203 12.19 9.53 13.25
CA GLU A 203 12.11 8.45 14.20
C GLU A 203 13.35 8.45 15.10
N LYS A 204 13.12 8.40 16.42
CA LYS A 204 14.21 8.34 17.38
C LYS A 204 15.11 7.15 17.07
N ASP A 205 16.42 7.39 17.07
CA ASP A 205 17.42 6.34 16.92
C ASP A 205 17.44 5.65 15.53
N ALA A 206 16.63 6.09 14.56
CA ALA A 206 16.58 5.50 13.22
C ALA A 206 17.76 5.91 12.33
N CYS A 207 18.35 7.08 12.61
CA CYS A 207 19.50 7.58 11.87
C CYS A 207 20.72 7.76 12.77
N VAL A 208 21.89 7.41 12.24
CA VAL A 208 23.17 7.63 12.91
C VAL A 208 24.04 8.53 12.05
N LEU A 209 24.60 9.57 12.66
CA LEU A 209 25.52 10.49 12.01
C LEU A 209 26.95 10.19 12.43
N VAL A 210 27.81 10.01 11.43
CA VAL A 210 29.25 9.81 11.58
C VAL A 210 29.98 10.93 10.86
N GLU A 211 31.01 11.48 11.46
CA GLU A 211 31.89 12.45 10.82
C GLU A 211 33.26 11.81 10.62
N GLN A 212 33.72 11.79 9.37
CA GLN A 212 34.99 11.19 8.98
C GLN A 212 35.50 11.83 7.69
N ASP A 213 36.79 12.16 7.68
CA ASP A 213 37.53 12.55 6.48
C ASP A 213 37.74 11.32 5.58
N LEU A 214 36.93 11.21 4.53
CA LEU A 214 36.88 10.11 3.57
C LEU A 214 37.93 10.27 2.47
N ASN A 215 38.26 11.50 2.11
CA ASN A 215 39.12 11.82 0.97
C ASN A 215 40.56 12.20 1.38
N SER A 216 40.82 12.36 2.67
CA SER A 216 42.08 12.80 3.29
C SER A 216 42.51 14.23 2.92
N ASP A 217 41.56 15.13 2.68
CA ASP A 217 41.81 16.55 2.38
C ASP A 217 41.87 17.44 3.64
N GLY A 218 41.61 16.87 4.82
CA GLY A 218 41.61 17.56 6.10
C GLY A 218 40.28 18.23 6.47
N GLN A 219 39.26 18.14 5.62
CA GLN A 219 37.86 18.48 5.94
C GLN A 219 37.06 17.19 6.08
N ALA A 220 36.45 16.99 7.25
CA ALA A 220 35.66 15.78 7.48
C ALA A 220 34.29 15.84 6.79
N GLU A 221 33.94 14.81 6.05
CA GLU A 221 32.59 14.59 5.56
C GLU A 221 31.67 14.03 6.65
N ARG A 222 30.37 14.29 6.50
CA ARG A 222 29.33 13.83 7.40
C ARG A 222 28.50 12.76 6.70
N ILE A 223 28.51 11.56 7.25
CA ILE A 223 27.85 10.37 6.72
C ILE A 223 26.62 10.09 7.58
N LEU A 224 25.45 10.18 6.98
CA LEU A 224 24.16 9.89 7.62
C LEU A 224 23.69 8.50 7.21
N PHE A 225 23.62 7.60 8.18
CA PHE A 225 23.11 6.23 8.01
C PHE A 225 21.65 6.18 8.41
N ALA A 226 20.75 5.96 7.44
CA ALA A 226 19.30 5.82 7.64
C ALA A 226 18.92 4.33 7.62
N PHE A 227 19.02 3.66 8.77
CA PHE A 227 18.82 2.20 8.89
C PHE A 227 17.39 1.76 8.58
N ASN A 228 16.41 2.63 8.80
CA ASN A 228 15.02 2.27 8.51
C ASN A 228 14.64 2.39 7.04
N ASP A 229 15.55 2.90 6.21
CA ASP A 229 15.37 3.13 4.79
C ASP A 229 16.45 2.45 3.94
N ASP A 230 17.38 1.75 4.59
CA ASP A 230 18.52 1.09 3.97
C ASP A 230 19.31 2.05 3.05
N ARG A 231 19.52 3.30 3.51
CA ARG A 231 20.24 4.35 2.78
C ARG A 231 21.42 4.91 3.57
N VAL A 232 22.46 5.30 2.85
CA VAL A 232 23.60 6.08 3.34
C VAL A 232 23.72 7.33 2.50
N ILE A 233 23.86 8.48 3.16
CA ILE A 233 24.00 9.78 2.50
C ILE A 233 25.28 10.43 2.99
N VAL A 234 26.12 10.87 2.06
CA VAL A 234 27.37 11.56 2.36
C VAL A 234 27.19 13.05 2.10
N TYR A 235 27.48 13.87 3.10
CA TYR A 235 27.43 15.32 3.04
C TYR A 235 28.83 15.89 3.11
N GLY A 236 29.14 16.82 2.20
CA GLY A 236 30.38 17.59 2.16
C GLY A 236 30.11 19.05 2.44
N PHE A 237 31.11 19.75 2.98
CA PHE A 237 31.03 21.19 3.20
C PHE A 237 31.64 21.93 2.01
N ASP A 238 30.84 22.74 1.32
CA ASP A 238 31.32 23.62 0.26
C ASP A 238 31.88 24.90 0.90
N SER A 239 33.20 25.08 0.81
CA SER A 239 33.90 26.24 1.38
C SER A 239 33.58 27.57 0.68
N ASP A 240 33.21 27.54 -0.60
CA ASP A 240 32.88 28.73 -1.39
C ASP A 240 31.48 29.24 -1.05
N ARG A 241 30.52 28.31 -0.92
CA ARG A 241 29.13 28.63 -0.57
C ARG A 241 28.88 28.73 0.93
N LYS A 242 29.77 28.14 1.74
CA LYS A 242 29.62 27.95 3.19
C LYS A 242 28.36 27.16 3.56
N GLU A 243 28.02 26.18 2.72
CA GLU A 243 26.84 25.35 2.87
C GLU A 243 27.23 23.87 2.83
N TRP A 244 26.37 23.02 3.39
CA TRP A 244 26.52 21.57 3.30
C TRP A 244 25.69 21.06 2.13
N ASP A 245 26.30 20.23 1.28
CA ASP A 245 25.65 19.63 0.13
C ASP A 245 25.73 18.10 0.21
N ALA A 246 24.68 17.42 -0.28
CA ALA A 246 24.70 15.97 -0.44
C ALA A 246 25.60 15.62 -1.63
N LEU A 247 26.71 14.92 -1.36
CA LEU A 247 27.68 14.49 -2.37
C LEU A 247 27.29 13.16 -3.02
N ASP A 248 26.79 12.22 -2.23
CA ASP A 248 26.40 10.89 -2.70
C ASP A 248 25.28 10.29 -1.85
N MET A 249 24.49 9.41 -2.48
CA MET A 249 23.45 8.62 -1.84
C MET A 249 23.49 7.20 -2.38
N SER A 250 23.71 6.24 -1.49
CA SER A 250 23.82 4.81 -1.82
C SER A 250 22.96 3.95 -0.90
N LEU A 251 22.77 2.69 -1.29
CA LEU A 251 22.10 1.70 -0.45
C LEU A 251 23.02 1.27 0.69
N LEU A 252 22.47 1.16 1.89
CA LEU A 252 23.16 0.65 3.07
C LEU A 252 23.51 -0.83 2.84
N PRO A 253 24.80 -1.22 2.88
CA PRO A 253 25.20 -2.61 2.82
C PRO A 253 24.64 -3.40 4.01
N ASN A 254 24.12 -4.60 3.75
CA ASN A 254 23.51 -5.46 4.78
C ASN A 254 24.50 -5.85 5.91
N GLU A 255 25.79 -5.76 5.65
CA GLU A 255 26.85 -6.07 6.60
C GLU A 255 26.99 -5.02 7.71
N ILE A 256 26.53 -3.78 7.45
CA ILE A 256 26.63 -2.61 8.33
C ILE A 256 25.36 -2.51 9.18
N THR A 257 25.43 -3.05 10.40
CA THR A 257 24.40 -2.90 11.43
C THR A 257 24.70 -1.73 12.35
N LYS A 258 23.68 -1.11 12.93
CA LYS A 258 23.82 0.01 13.88
C LYS A 258 24.81 -0.30 15.01
N GLU A 259 24.76 -1.50 15.59
CA GLU A 259 25.63 -1.91 16.70
C GLU A 259 27.10 -2.01 16.28
N LYS A 260 27.38 -2.62 15.12
CA LYS A 260 28.73 -2.68 14.55
C LYS A 260 29.28 -1.29 14.25
N LEU A 261 28.44 -0.40 13.72
CA LEU A 261 28.82 0.98 13.42
C LEU A 261 29.22 1.72 14.71
N LEU A 262 28.36 1.69 15.73
CA LEU A 262 28.64 2.36 17.01
C LEU A 262 29.87 1.79 17.72
N THR A 263 30.04 0.46 17.73
CA THR A 263 31.21 -0.20 18.32
C THR A 263 32.49 0.15 17.56
N GLY A 264 32.42 0.24 16.22
CA GLY A 264 33.53 0.68 15.37
C GLY A 264 33.97 2.11 15.69
N CYS A 265 33.01 3.03 15.83
CA CYS A 265 33.28 4.44 16.16
C CYS A 265 33.89 4.61 17.57
N GLU A 266 33.45 3.84 18.57
CA GLU A 266 34.11 3.83 19.90
C GLU A 266 35.58 3.37 19.84
N GLY A 267 35.86 2.39 18.97
CA GLY A 267 37.22 1.96 18.66
C GLY A 267 38.06 3.06 17.99
N TRP A 268 37.46 3.89 17.14
CA TRP A 268 38.16 5.02 16.49
C TRP A 268 38.50 6.14 17.45
N LYS A 269 37.65 6.38 18.47
CA LYS A 269 37.93 7.35 19.55
C LYS A 269 39.14 6.93 20.40
N THR A 270 39.41 5.62 20.52
CA THR A 270 40.46 5.06 21.39
C THR A 270 41.75 4.71 20.63
N GLY A 271 41.71 4.55 19.31
CA GLY A 271 42.89 4.38 18.48
C GLY A 271 42.69 5.06 17.14
N GLY A 272 43.46 6.11 16.86
CA GLY A 272 43.39 6.94 15.65
C GLY A 272 43.62 6.19 14.33
N ARG A 273 42.67 5.34 13.94
CA ARG A 273 42.63 4.60 12.69
C ARG A 273 41.46 5.15 11.86
N SER A 274 41.80 5.95 10.85
CA SER A 274 40.89 6.30 9.77
C SER A 274 40.57 5.06 8.92
N LEU A 275 39.35 4.99 8.39
CA LEU A 275 38.83 3.87 7.62
C LEU A 275 39.69 3.64 6.37
N LYS A 276 40.42 2.52 6.31
CA LYS A 276 41.06 2.09 5.06
C LYS A 276 39.99 1.56 4.10
N ARG A 277 39.52 2.44 3.21
CA ARG A 277 39.15 2.29 1.78
C ARG A 277 38.56 0.95 1.24
N GLY A 278 37.99 0.06 2.05
CA GLY A 278 37.60 -1.28 1.59
C GLY A 278 36.36 -1.89 2.22
N ALA A 279 35.46 -1.09 2.81
CA ALA A 279 34.23 -1.59 3.43
C ALA A 279 33.01 -0.68 3.16
N ILE A 280 32.95 -0.12 1.96
CA ILE A 280 31.75 0.45 1.34
C ILE A 280 31.68 -0.15 -0.07
#